data_AF-A0AAW9RUR1-F1
#
_entry.id   AF-A0AAW9RUR1-F1
#
_cell.length_a   1.000
_cell.length_b   1.000
_cell.length_c   1.000
_cell.angle_alpha   90.00
_cell.angle_beta   90.00
_cell.angle_gamma   90.00
#
_symmetry.space_group_name_H-M   'P 1'
#
loop_
_entity.id
_entity.type
_entity.pdbx_description
1 polymer ?
#
loop_
_entity_poly.entity_id
_entity_poly.type
_entity_poly.pdbx_seq_one_letter_code
_entity_poly.pdbx_strand_id
1 'polypeptide(L)'
;MKKYDPVTSPSNANANLQQKEKHFLQGKTDLEIWRQFKKGNEGAFNYIYQTYFSELFRYGHRFTQDRELIKDAIQDLFIELRKSSTNLADTDSIKFYLYKSLRWKIQLYSKKNAKFLLVQEPSEDWHFDIVFSHEVQLINRQISEERIQHLQKALQTLPKRQKEALYYFYYESMTYEEVAGIMDLDHVKSARNLIYKSLKTLKKEIPLLPMAILLIVFFYDFFVC
;
A
#
# COMPACT_ATOMS: atom_id res chain seq x y z
N MET A 1 15.61 -24.82 54.82
CA MET A 1 14.77 -25.52 53.82
C MET A 1 13.41 -24.82 53.71
N LYS A 2 13.22 -23.98 52.70
CA LYS A 2 11.91 -23.51 52.22
C LYS A 2 11.98 -23.57 50.69
N LYS A 3 11.07 -24.33 50.09
CA LYS A 3 10.95 -24.51 48.63
C LYS A 3 10.54 -23.18 48.01
N TYR A 4 11.21 -22.81 46.91
CA TYR A 4 10.90 -21.66 46.09
C TYR A 4 9.98 -22.13 44.97
N ASP A 5 8.73 -21.65 44.96
CA ASP A 5 7.77 -21.91 43.89
C ASP A 5 8.07 -21.00 42.67
N PRO A 6 8.06 -21.52 41.42
CA PRO A 6 8.34 -20.69 40.26
C PRO A 6 7.08 -19.90 39.87
N VAL A 7 7.14 -18.59 40.08
CA VAL A 7 6.17 -17.62 39.57
C VAL A 7 6.21 -17.63 38.04
N THR A 8 5.06 -17.92 37.43
CA THR A 8 4.79 -17.83 36.00
C THR A 8 4.99 -16.40 35.48
N SER A 9 5.87 -16.27 34.49
CA SER A 9 6.28 -15.01 33.85
C SER A 9 5.14 -14.38 32.99
N PRO A 10 4.92 -13.04 33.00
CA PRO A 10 3.80 -12.35 32.36
C PRO A 10 3.80 -12.34 30.82
N SER A 11 4.77 -13.01 30.18
CA SER A 11 4.93 -13.04 28.72
C SER A 11 3.94 -13.99 28.00
N ASN A 12 3.54 -15.09 28.64
CA ASN A 12 2.70 -16.13 28.01
C ASN A 12 1.19 -15.80 27.99
N ALA A 13 0.72 -14.86 28.82
CA ALA A 13 -0.69 -14.46 28.83
C ALA A 13 -1.05 -13.56 27.64
N ASN A 14 -0.16 -12.63 27.27
CA ASN A 14 -0.37 -11.71 26.15
C ASN A 14 -0.40 -12.43 24.80
N ALA A 15 0.49 -13.40 24.58
CA ALA A 15 0.49 -14.19 23.34
C ALA A 15 -0.80 -15.02 23.17
N ASN A 16 -1.33 -15.60 24.26
CA ASN A 16 -2.56 -16.40 24.21
C ASN A 16 -3.83 -15.55 24.02
N LEU A 17 -3.92 -14.34 24.59
CA LEU A 17 -5.01 -13.40 24.27
C LEU A 17 -4.93 -12.92 22.81
N GLN A 18 -3.73 -12.59 22.33
CA GLN A 18 -3.51 -12.12 20.96
C GLN A 18 -3.88 -13.17 19.91
N GLN A 19 -3.58 -14.45 20.17
CA GLN A 19 -3.90 -15.55 19.26
C GLN A 19 -5.42 -15.84 19.25
N LYS A 20 -6.09 -15.66 20.39
CA LYS A 20 -7.54 -15.80 20.54
C LYS A 20 -8.31 -14.64 19.89
N GLU A 21 -7.79 -13.42 19.97
CA GLU A 21 -8.36 -12.23 19.32
C GLU A 21 -8.23 -12.27 17.79
N LYS A 22 -7.08 -12.72 17.26
CA LYS A 22 -6.91 -12.97 15.81
C LYS A 22 -7.86 -14.05 15.28
N HIS A 23 -8.08 -15.12 16.04
CA HIS A 23 -9.01 -16.19 15.65
C HIS A 23 -10.49 -15.76 15.72
N PHE A 24 -10.85 -14.79 16.58
CA PHE A 24 -12.24 -14.31 16.74
C PHE A 24 -12.77 -13.46 15.56
N LEU A 25 -11.88 -12.93 14.73
CA LEU A 25 -12.22 -12.06 13.60
C LEU A 25 -11.85 -12.67 12.23
N GLN A 26 -11.24 -13.87 12.20
CA GLN A 26 -11.01 -14.61 10.97
C GLN A 26 -12.34 -14.92 10.26
N GLY A 27 -12.44 -14.51 8.99
CA GLY A 27 -13.64 -14.74 8.15
C GLY A 27 -14.71 -13.66 8.23
N LYS A 28 -14.54 -12.61 9.04
CA LYS A 28 -15.43 -11.44 9.05
C LYS A 28 -15.05 -10.44 7.95
N THR A 29 -16.06 -9.77 7.42
CA THR A 29 -15.89 -8.66 6.49
C THR A 29 -15.30 -7.43 7.19
N ASP A 30 -14.63 -6.57 6.42
CA ASP A 30 -14.13 -5.27 6.88
C ASP A 30 -15.23 -4.45 7.57
N LEU A 31 -16.44 -4.44 6.99
CA LEU A 31 -17.60 -3.75 7.57
C LEU A 31 -17.97 -4.27 8.96
N GLU A 32 -17.94 -5.59 9.17
CA GLU A 32 -18.25 -6.20 10.46
C GLU A 32 -17.18 -5.88 11.51
N ILE A 33 -15.91 -5.99 11.15
CA ILE A 33 -14.78 -5.65 12.02
C ILE A 33 -14.87 -4.17 12.41
N TRP A 34 -15.13 -3.29 11.43
CA TRP A 34 -15.29 -1.85 11.65
C TRP A 34 -16.45 -1.54 12.59
N ARG A 35 -17.61 -2.18 12.40
CA ARG A 35 -18.77 -2.00 13.29
C ARG A 35 -18.49 -2.47 14.71
N GLN A 36 -17.74 -3.55 14.91
CA GLN A 36 -17.34 -3.98 16.25
C GLN A 36 -16.40 -2.96 16.90
N PHE A 37 -15.44 -2.46 16.14
CA PHE A 37 -14.55 -1.39 16.58
C PHE A 37 -15.32 -0.13 17.01
N LYS A 38 -16.28 0.34 16.18
CA LYS A 38 -17.13 1.50 16.50
C LYS A 38 -17.97 1.32 17.77
N LYS A 39 -18.30 0.07 18.14
CA LYS A 39 -19.01 -0.28 19.38
C LYS A 39 -18.09 -0.33 20.62
N GLY A 40 -16.82 0.04 20.48
CA GLY A 40 -15.85 0.02 21.58
C GLY A 40 -15.22 -1.34 21.85
N ASN A 41 -15.28 -2.29 20.89
CA ASN A 41 -14.60 -3.57 21.05
C ASN A 41 -13.08 -3.41 20.90
N GLU A 42 -12.35 -3.53 22.01
CA GLU A 42 -10.89 -3.44 22.04
C GLU A 42 -10.20 -4.50 21.16
N GLY A 43 -10.75 -5.72 21.08
CA GLY A 43 -10.20 -6.78 20.22
C GLY A 43 -10.27 -6.41 18.74
N ALA A 44 -11.33 -5.75 18.30
CA ALA A 44 -11.44 -5.24 16.93
C ALA A 44 -10.42 -4.12 16.65
N PHE A 45 -10.21 -3.21 17.59
CA PHE A 45 -9.17 -2.19 17.47
C PHE A 45 -7.77 -2.80 17.40
N ASN A 46 -7.45 -3.72 18.31
CA ASN A 46 -6.17 -4.42 18.34
C ASN A 46 -5.91 -5.19 17.04
N TYR A 47 -6.94 -5.84 16.51
CA TYR A 47 -6.86 -6.54 15.23
C TYR A 47 -6.52 -5.60 14.08
N ILE A 48 -7.24 -4.47 13.96
CA ILE A 48 -6.97 -3.46 12.92
C ILE A 48 -5.53 -2.94 13.07
N TYR A 49 -5.12 -2.58 14.30
CA TYR A 49 -3.78 -2.07 14.56
C TYR A 49 -2.69 -3.08 14.14
N GLN A 50 -2.76 -4.31 14.64
CA GLN A 50 -1.76 -5.34 14.36
C GLN A 50 -1.73 -5.76 12.89
N THR A 51 -2.87 -5.74 12.21
CA THR A 51 -2.98 -6.12 10.80
C THR A 51 -2.35 -5.06 9.91
N TYR A 52 -2.68 -3.79 10.14
CA TYR A 52 -2.32 -2.71 9.22
C TYR A 52 -1.05 -1.95 9.61
N PHE A 53 -0.53 -2.04 10.83
CA PHE A 53 0.63 -1.25 11.25
C PHE A 53 1.85 -1.43 10.31
N SER A 54 2.26 -2.68 10.07
CA SER A 54 3.41 -2.97 9.20
C SER A 54 3.14 -2.59 7.75
N GLU A 55 1.90 -2.74 7.29
CA GLU A 55 1.48 -2.39 5.93
C GLU A 55 1.52 -0.87 5.71
N LEU A 56 0.95 -0.12 6.65
CA LEU A 56 0.97 1.35 6.71
C LEU A 56 2.40 1.89 6.82
N PHE A 57 3.26 1.26 7.61
CA PHE A 57 4.66 1.66 7.72
C PHE A 57 5.39 1.52 6.38
N ARG A 58 5.22 0.39 5.69
CA ARG A 58 5.77 0.17 4.34
C ARG A 58 5.19 1.13 3.30
N TYR A 59 3.91 1.44 3.41
CA TYR A 59 3.24 2.41 2.54
C TYR A 59 3.77 3.84 2.78
N GLY A 60 3.96 4.24 4.04
CA GLY A 60 4.54 5.53 4.43
C GLY A 60 5.94 5.75 3.85
N HIS A 61 6.75 4.68 3.80
CA HIS A 61 8.09 4.69 3.19
C HIS A 61 8.13 5.02 1.70
N ARG A 62 6.99 4.93 1.00
CA ARG A 62 6.91 5.35 -0.40
C ARG A 62 6.92 6.87 -0.54
N PHE A 63 6.54 7.60 0.51
CA PHE A 63 6.44 9.06 0.52
C PHE A 63 7.62 9.77 1.18
N THR A 64 8.21 9.17 2.21
CA THR A 64 9.35 9.76 2.95
C THR A 64 10.27 8.66 3.48
N GLN A 65 11.56 8.98 3.67
CA GLN A 65 12.51 8.08 4.32
C GLN A 65 12.60 8.32 5.84
N ASP A 66 11.95 9.36 6.34
CA ASP A 66 11.90 9.68 7.77
C ASP A 66 11.01 8.66 8.51
N ARG A 67 11.67 7.68 9.14
CA ARG A 67 11.01 6.59 9.86
C ARG A 67 10.24 7.08 11.08
N GLU A 68 10.74 8.09 11.77
CA GLU A 68 10.10 8.60 12.98
C GLU A 68 8.85 9.38 12.62
N LEU A 69 8.91 10.21 11.56
CA LEU A 69 7.71 10.88 11.02
C LEU A 69 6.62 9.87 10.62
N ILE A 70 6.98 8.76 9.97
CA ILE A 70 6.02 7.71 9.59
C ILE A 70 5.38 7.08 10.84
N LYS A 71 6.18 6.73 11.85
CA LYS A 71 5.67 6.14 13.09
C LYS A 71 4.73 7.09 13.82
N ASP A 72 5.11 8.36 13.94
CA ASP A 72 4.29 9.39 14.59
C ASP A 72 2.98 9.56 13.83
N ALA A 73 3.02 9.64 12.49
CA ALA A 73 1.82 9.75 11.67
C ALA A 73 0.87 8.54 11.84
N ILE A 74 1.42 7.33 11.94
CA ILE A 74 0.63 6.11 12.20
C ILE A 74 0.07 6.13 13.63
N GLN A 75 0.87 6.51 14.61
CA GLN A 75 0.43 6.58 16.01
C GLN A 75 -0.71 7.58 16.18
N ASP A 76 -0.57 8.78 15.63
CA ASP A 76 -1.61 9.81 15.67
C ASP A 76 -2.87 9.37 14.92
N LEU A 77 -2.72 8.65 13.81
CA LEU A 77 -3.85 8.03 13.11
C LEU A 77 -4.63 7.11 14.04
N PHE A 78 -3.97 6.18 14.72
CA PHE A 78 -4.65 5.24 15.59
C PHE A 78 -5.21 5.88 16.86
N ILE A 79 -4.57 6.93 17.38
CA ILE A 79 -5.10 7.73 18.50
C ILE A 79 -6.40 8.44 18.07
N GLU A 80 -6.38 9.11 16.92
CA GLU A 80 -7.57 9.80 16.38
C GLU A 80 -8.68 8.82 16.03
N LEU A 81 -8.32 7.68 15.43
CA LEU A 81 -9.25 6.61 15.09
C LEU A 81 -9.99 6.16 16.36
N ARG A 82 -9.27 5.87 17.45
CA ARG A 82 -9.88 5.47 18.72
C ARG A 82 -10.76 6.55 19.33
N LYS A 83 -10.30 7.81 19.35
CA LYS A 83 -11.05 8.96 19.88
C LYS A 83 -12.35 9.25 19.11
N SER A 84 -12.33 9.05 17.80
CA SER A 84 -13.48 9.33 16.91
C SER A 84 -14.35 8.10 16.62
N SER A 85 -14.02 6.95 17.21
CA SER A 85 -14.63 5.63 16.92
C SER A 85 -16.16 5.63 16.89
N THR A 86 -16.83 6.36 17.79
CA THR A 86 -18.30 6.39 17.85
C THR A 86 -18.97 7.18 16.73
N ASN A 87 -18.27 8.16 16.14
CA ASN A 87 -18.82 9.11 15.17
C ASN A 87 -18.40 8.83 13.72
N LEU A 88 -17.56 7.81 13.51
CA LEU A 88 -17.10 7.44 12.17
C LEU A 88 -18.25 6.87 11.34
N ALA A 89 -18.27 7.18 10.05
CA ALA A 89 -19.13 6.48 9.09
C ALA A 89 -18.77 4.99 9.03
N ASP A 90 -19.70 4.16 8.59
CA ASP A 90 -19.38 2.80 8.20
C ASP A 90 -18.43 2.83 6.99
N THR A 91 -17.49 1.88 6.93
CA THR A 91 -16.58 1.70 5.79
C THR A 91 -16.62 0.24 5.38
N ASP A 92 -16.63 0.02 4.07
CA ASP A 92 -16.55 -1.32 3.46
C ASP A 92 -15.08 -1.73 3.22
N SER A 93 -14.15 -0.79 3.36
CA SER A 93 -12.71 -0.99 3.16
C SER A 93 -11.93 -0.27 4.26
N ILE A 94 -11.50 -1.04 5.27
CA ILE A 94 -10.68 -0.51 6.38
C ILE A 94 -9.35 -0.05 5.80
N LYS A 95 -8.78 -0.83 4.89
CA LYS A 95 -7.52 -0.53 4.21
C LYS A 95 -7.55 0.83 3.52
N PHE A 96 -8.56 1.09 2.69
CA PHE A 96 -8.70 2.36 1.99
C PHE A 96 -8.76 3.54 2.97
N TYR A 97 -9.56 3.42 4.03
CA TYR A 97 -9.70 4.47 5.04
C TYR A 97 -8.35 4.78 5.72
N LEU A 98 -7.63 3.75 6.15
CA LEU A 98 -6.35 3.90 6.84
C LEU A 98 -5.27 4.48 5.92
N TYR A 99 -5.21 4.02 4.67
CA TYR A 99 -4.27 4.50 3.67
C TYR A 99 -4.50 5.97 3.33
N LYS A 100 -5.77 6.35 3.11
CA LYS A 100 -6.14 7.75 2.85
C LYS A 100 -5.79 8.66 4.03
N SER A 101 -6.12 8.21 5.25
CA SER A 101 -5.82 8.95 6.48
C SER A 101 -4.31 9.12 6.69
N LEU A 102 -3.52 8.07 6.50
CA LEU A 102 -2.06 8.14 6.66
C LEU A 102 -1.43 9.04 5.61
N ARG A 103 -1.85 8.92 4.34
CA ARG A 103 -1.39 9.79 3.26
C ARG A 103 -1.56 11.25 3.67
N TRP A 104 -2.77 11.63 4.07
CA TRP A 104 -3.10 12.99 4.48
C TRP A 104 -2.20 13.49 5.63
N LYS A 105 -1.98 12.66 6.66
CA LYS A 105 -1.10 12.98 7.79
C LYS A 105 0.35 13.18 7.37
N ILE A 106 0.88 12.32 6.50
CA ILE A 106 2.24 12.48 5.97
C ILE A 106 2.36 13.81 5.22
N GLN A 107 1.40 14.17 4.35
CA GLN A 107 1.47 15.47 3.65
C GLN A 107 1.39 16.64 4.63
N LEU A 108 0.58 16.51 5.70
CA LEU A 108 0.48 17.54 6.73
C LEU A 108 1.81 17.71 7.47
N TYR A 109 2.49 16.63 7.83
CA TYR A 109 3.78 16.67 8.53
C TYR A 109 4.90 17.18 7.64
N SER A 110 4.96 16.72 6.38
CA SER A 110 5.90 17.27 5.39
C SER A 110 5.71 18.77 5.20
N LYS A 111 4.46 19.27 5.11
CA LYS A 111 4.18 20.70 5.01
C LYS A 111 4.56 21.48 6.26
N LYS A 112 4.35 20.92 7.46
CA LYS A 112 4.75 21.56 8.72
C LYS A 112 6.26 21.68 8.82
N ASN A 113 6.99 20.61 8.51
CA ASN A 113 8.45 20.61 8.53
C ASN A 113 9.04 21.54 7.46
N ALA A 114 8.43 21.60 6.27
CA ALA A 114 8.79 22.57 5.23
C ALA A 114 8.49 24.02 5.64
N LYS A 115 7.43 24.29 6.41
CA LYS A 115 7.16 25.65 6.93
C LYS A 115 8.17 26.12 7.98
N PHE A 116 8.81 25.19 8.70
CA PHE A 116 9.93 25.53 9.60
C PHE A 116 11.24 25.81 8.82
N LEU A 117 11.32 25.40 7.56
CA LEU A 117 12.42 25.63 6.62
C LEU A 117 11.96 26.64 5.54
N LEU A 118 11.94 27.92 5.90
CA LEU A 118 11.46 29.05 5.07
C LEU A 118 11.52 28.89 3.53
N VAL A 119 10.38 29.19 2.89
CA VAL A 119 10.16 29.56 1.47
C VAL A 119 10.51 28.48 0.43
N GLN A 120 9.52 27.65 0.08
CA GLN A 120 9.40 27.14 -1.29
C GLN A 120 7.93 27.19 -1.74
N GLU A 121 7.74 27.63 -2.98
CA GLU A 121 6.48 27.68 -3.70
C GLU A 121 5.72 26.34 -3.68
N PRO A 122 4.41 26.32 -3.95
CA PRO A 122 3.64 25.08 -4.04
C PRO A 122 4.03 24.30 -5.31
N SER A 123 5.20 23.67 -5.31
CA SER A 123 5.66 22.82 -6.41
C SER A 123 6.14 21.45 -5.89
N GLU A 124 5.49 20.41 -6.42
CA GLU A 124 6.07 19.10 -6.80
C GLU A 124 6.85 18.22 -5.80
N ASP A 125 6.85 18.51 -4.50
CA ASP A 125 7.50 17.68 -3.46
C ASP A 125 6.78 16.38 -3.08
N TRP A 126 5.84 15.89 -3.91
CA TRP A 126 5.27 14.57 -3.71
C TRP A 126 6.25 13.50 -4.19
N HIS A 127 6.99 12.89 -3.28
CA HIS A 127 7.81 11.71 -3.57
C HIS A 127 6.91 10.47 -3.52
N PHE A 128 6.92 9.64 -4.57
CA PHE A 128 6.25 8.34 -4.55
C PHE A 128 7.11 7.35 -5.32
N ASP A 129 7.80 6.47 -4.59
CA ASP A 129 8.64 5.45 -5.19
C ASP A 129 8.07 4.04 -5.01
N ILE A 130 8.04 3.33 -6.14
CA ILE A 130 7.76 1.90 -6.18
C ILE A 130 9.10 1.19 -5.98
N VAL A 131 9.53 1.08 -4.72
CA VAL A 131 10.56 0.11 -4.37
C VAL A 131 9.87 -1.26 -4.34
N PHE A 132 10.14 -2.08 -5.35
CA PHE A 132 9.90 -3.52 -5.23
C PHE A 132 10.93 -4.05 -4.24
N SER A 133 10.50 -4.60 -3.10
CA SER A 133 11.43 -5.28 -2.22
C SER A 133 12.10 -6.41 -3.01
N HIS A 134 13.38 -6.68 -2.71
CA HIS A 134 14.16 -7.79 -3.28
C HIS A 134 13.43 -9.15 -3.18
N GLU A 135 12.40 -9.26 -2.34
CA GLU A 135 11.59 -10.46 -2.15
C GLU A 135 10.75 -10.82 -3.40
N VAL A 136 10.28 -9.82 -4.18
CA VAL A 136 9.58 -10.08 -5.45
C VAL A 136 10.54 -10.64 -6.51
N GLN A 137 11.84 -10.36 -6.39
CA GLN A 137 12.85 -10.89 -7.33
C GLN A 137 13.07 -12.40 -7.16
N LEU A 138 12.74 -12.98 -5.99
CA LEU A 138 12.93 -14.41 -5.72
C LEU A 138 11.73 -15.29 -6.13
N ILE A 139 10.54 -14.71 -6.30
CA ILE A 139 9.28 -15.47 -6.47
C ILE A 139 8.98 -15.84 -7.94
N ASN A 140 9.61 -15.19 -8.93
CA ASN A 140 9.31 -15.45 -10.35
C ASN A 140 10.48 -16.10 -11.10
N ARG A 141 10.74 -17.40 -10.86
CA ARG A 141 11.73 -18.18 -11.65
C ARG A 141 11.37 -18.33 -13.14
N GLN A 142 10.18 -17.90 -13.56
CA GLN A 142 9.71 -17.99 -14.95
C GLN A 142 9.93 -16.69 -15.77
N ILE A 143 10.32 -15.58 -15.12
CA ILE A 143 10.53 -14.29 -15.78
C ILE A 143 12.03 -14.04 -15.84
N SER A 144 12.60 -13.86 -17.04
CA SER A 144 14.02 -13.55 -17.17
C SER A 144 14.37 -12.25 -16.43
N GLU A 145 15.55 -12.20 -15.82
CA GLU A 145 16.06 -11.01 -15.15
C GLU A 145 16.00 -9.78 -16.06
N GLU A 146 16.24 -9.96 -17.35
CA GLU A 146 16.07 -8.94 -18.39
C GLU A 146 14.65 -8.36 -18.44
N ARG A 147 13.60 -9.19 -18.37
CA ARG A 147 12.20 -8.72 -18.35
C ARG A 147 11.89 -7.93 -17.08
N ILE A 148 12.42 -8.34 -15.94
CA ILE A 148 12.28 -7.61 -14.67
C ILE A 148 12.98 -6.25 -14.77
N GLN A 149 14.21 -6.22 -15.30
CA GLN A 149 14.96 -4.98 -15.50
C GLN A 149 14.26 -4.04 -16.48
N HIS A 150 13.72 -4.56 -17.58
CA HIS A 150 12.94 -3.78 -18.54
C HIS A 150 11.68 -3.20 -17.90
N LEU A 151 10.95 -3.99 -17.11
CA LEU A 151 9.78 -3.50 -16.37
C LEU A 151 10.16 -2.42 -15.36
N GLN A 152 11.26 -2.59 -14.63
CA GLN A 152 11.76 -1.59 -13.69
C GLN A 152 12.13 -0.28 -14.39
N LYS A 153 12.84 -0.34 -15.51
CA LYS A 153 13.15 0.83 -16.34
C LYS A 153 11.89 1.50 -16.84
N ALA A 154 10.95 0.73 -17.38
CA ALA A 154 9.67 1.24 -17.85
C ALA A 154 8.90 1.92 -16.71
N LEU A 155 8.85 1.32 -15.52
CA LEU A 155 8.22 1.93 -14.35
C LEU A 155 8.92 3.21 -13.88
N GLN A 156 10.23 3.35 -14.10
CA GLN A 156 10.95 4.59 -13.80
C GLN A 156 10.55 5.74 -14.72
N THR A 157 10.17 5.50 -15.98
CA THR A 157 9.77 6.55 -16.93
C THR A 157 8.37 7.11 -16.69
N LEU A 158 7.51 6.42 -15.93
CA LEU A 158 6.17 6.94 -15.65
C LEU A 158 6.23 8.21 -14.79
N PRO A 159 5.37 9.20 -15.03
CA PRO A 159 5.14 10.28 -14.08
C PRO A 159 4.73 9.73 -12.70
N LYS A 160 5.15 10.40 -11.63
CA LYS A 160 4.89 9.97 -10.24
C LYS A 160 3.40 9.65 -9.98
N ARG A 161 2.49 10.51 -10.42
CA ARG A 161 1.03 10.28 -10.28
C ARG A 161 0.53 9.04 -11.02
N GLN A 162 1.14 8.70 -12.16
CA GLN A 162 0.79 7.51 -12.92
C GLN A 162 1.28 6.23 -12.21
N LYS A 163 2.52 6.25 -11.69
CA LYS A 163 3.07 5.17 -10.84
C LYS A 163 2.16 4.92 -9.64
N GLU A 164 1.74 6.00 -8.98
CA GLU A 164 0.88 5.94 -7.80
C GLU A 164 -0.50 5.33 -8.10
N ALA A 165 -1.16 5.77 -9.18
CA ALA A 165 -2.43 5.20 -9.60
C ALA A 165 -2.30 3.70 -9.94
N LEU A 166 -1.21 3.31 -10.60
CA LEU A 166 -0.91 1.92 -10.92
C LEU A 166 -0.70 1.08 -9.66
N TYR A 167 0.02 1.63 -8.67
CA TYR A 167 0.25 1.00 -7.39
C TYR A 167 -1.05 0.67 -6.67
N TYR A 168 -1.94 1.65 -6.48
CA TYR A 168 -3.21 1.38 -5.80
C TYR A 168 -4.07 0.36 -6.53
N PHE A 169 -4.15 0.47 -7.86
CA PHE A 169 -5.01 -0.41 -8.64
C PHE A 169 -4.48 -1.84 -8.71
N TYR A 170 -3.19 -2.03 -9.01
CA TYR A 170 -2.63 -3.36 -9.24
C TYR A 170 -2.00 -4.00 -8.00
N TYR A 171 -1.31 -3.21 -7.17
CA TYR A 171 -0.63 -3.75 -5.98
C TYR A 171 -1.57 -3.81 -4.79
N GLU A 172 -2.38 -2.76 -4.58
CA GLU A 172 -3.32 -2.69 -3.47
C GLU A 172 -4.74 -3.19 -3.82
N SER A 173 -4.98 -3.57 -5.07
CA SER A 173 -6.27 -4.08 -5.57
C SER A 173 -7.45 -3.14 -5.31
N MET A 174 -7.20 -1.83 -5.27
CA MET A 174 -8.23 -0.81 -5.05
C MET A 174 -9.13 -0.64 -6.28
N THR A 175 -10.41 -0.37 -6.04
CA THR A 175 -11.38 0.01 -7.07
C THR A 175 -11.05 1.37 -7.68
N TYR A 176 -11.59 1.69 -8.86
CA TYR A 176 -11.38 3.01 -9.47
C TYR A 176 -11.90 4.15 -8.60
N GLU A 177 -12.98 3.89 -7.87
CA GLU A 177 -13.62 4.78 -6.90
C GLU A 177 -12.67 5.06 -5.72
N GLU A 178 -12.07 4.02 -5.15
CA GLU A 178 -11.05 4.16 -4.10
C GLU A 178 -9.79 4.85 -4.62
N VAL A 179 -9.31 4.51 -5.83
CA VAL A 179 -8.16 5.20 -6.44
C VAL A 179 -8.44 6.69 -6.61
N ALA A 180 -9.63 7.07 -7.09
CA ALA A 180 -10.02 8.47 -7.18
C ALA A 180 -10.06 9.14 -5.79
N GLY A 181 -10.63 8.44 -4.81
CA GLY A 181 -10.77 8.93 -3.45
C GLY A 181 -9.45 9.11 -2.69
N ILE A 182 -8.45 8.24 -2.89
CA ILE A 182 -7.14 8.35 -2.23
C ILE A 182 -6.20 9.35 -2.91
N MET A 183 -6.37 9.54 -4.22
CA MET A 183 -5.57 10.48 -5.01
C MET A 183 -6.18 11.89 -5.09
N ASP A 184 -7.27 12.14 -4.36
CA ASP A 184 -8.06 13.37 -4.37
C ASP A 184 -8.39 13.83 -5.81
N LEU A 185 -8.99 12.92 -6.59
CA LEU A 185 -9.47 13.20 -7.95
C LEU A 185 -10.97 13.48 -7.93
N ASP A 186 -11.40 14.55 -8.59
CA ASP A 186 -12.81 14.96 -8.62
C ASP A 186 -13.74 13.91 -9.25
N HIS A 187 -13.21 13.08 -10.16
CA HIS A 187 -13.99 12.12 -10.94
C HIS A 187 -13.29 10.77 -11.09
N VAL A 188 -14.07 9.68 -10.97
CA VAL A 188 -13.61 8.29 -11.20
C VAL A 188 -13.02 8.10 -12.61
N LYS A 189 -13.54 8.84 -13.60
CA LYS A 189 -13.01 8.83 -14.97
C LYS A 189 -11.54 9.30 -15.03
N SER A 190 -11.13 10.21 -14.15
CA SER A 190 -9.74 10.66 -14.06
C SER A 190 -8.81 9.55 -13.58
N ALA A 191 -9.24 8.74 -12.60
CA ALA A 191 -8.50 7.55 -12.15
C ALA A 191 -8.35 6.52 -13.28
N ARG A 192 -9.45 6.19 -13.98
CA ARG A 192 -9.43 5.29 -15.14
C ARG A 192 -8.47 5.77 -16.23
N ASN A 193 -8.51 7.06 -16.55
CA ASN A 193 -7.62 7.66 -17.54
C ASN A 193 -6.15 7.62 -17.10
N LEU A 194 -5.84 7.87 -15.82
CA LEU A 194 -4.49 7.76 -15.29
C LEU A 194 -3.95 6.33 -15.42
N ILE A 195 -4.73 5.33 -15.00
CA ILE A 195 -4.34 3.92 -15.09
C ILE A 195 -4.17 3.51 -16.56
N TYR A 196 -5.11 3.87 -17.43
CA TYR A 196 -5.02 3.59 -18.86
C TYR A 196 -3.77 4.21 -19.50
N LYS A 197 -3.48 5.49 -19.20
CA LYS A 197 -2.26 6.16 -19.69
C LYS A 197 -1.01 5.46 -19.17
N SER A 198 -0.99 5.06 -17.91
CA SER A 198 0.12 4.32 -17.29
C SER A 198 0.41 3.02 -18.03
N LEU A 199 -0.63 2.23 -18.32
CA LEU A 199 -0.53 0.99 -19.08
C LEU A 199 -0.09 1.23 -20.53
N LYS A 200 -0.58 2.29 -21.16
CA LYS A 200 -0.18 2.66 -22.53
C LYS A 200 1.30 3.02 -22.58
N THR A 201 1.83 3.72 -21.58
CA THR A 201 3.26 4.01 -21.46
C THR A 201 4.05 2.73 -21.26
N LEU A 202 3.66 1.87 -20.30
CA LEU A 202 4.35 0.60 -20.05
C LEU A 202 4.35 -0.33 -21.28
N LYS A 203 3.26 -0.39 -22.03
CA LYS A 203 3.17 -1.20 -23.26
C LYS A 203 4.12 -0.74 -24.38
N LYS A 204 4.50 0.54 -24.41
CA LYS A 204 5.48 1.04 -25.40
C LYS A 204 6.91 0.59 -25.07
N GLU A 205 7.21 0.48 -23.78
CA GLU A 205 8.54 0.12 -23.27
C GLU A 205 8.78 -1.40 -23.23
N ILE A 206 7.72 -2.21 -23.32
CA ILE A 206 7.82 -3.66 -23.46
C ILE A 206 8.00 -3.96 -24.95
N PRO A 207 9.17 -4.46 -25.40
CA PRO A 207 9.38 -4.77 -26.81
C PRO A 207 8.36 -5.81 -27.27
N LEU A 208 7.72 -5.50 -28.39
CA LEU A 208 6.69 -6.31 -29.04
C LEU A 208 7.34 -7.52 -29.74
N LEU A 209 7.87 -8.46 -28.96
CA LEU A 209 8.54 -9.67 -29.46
C LEU A 209 7.58 -10.88 -29.60
N PRO A 210 6.56 -10.78 -30.47
CA PRO A 210 6.20 -11.97 -31.24
C PRO A 210 5.98 -11.74 -32.75
N MET A 211 5.80 -10.50 -33.21
CA MET A 211 5.51 -10.25 -34.64
C MET A 211 6.75 -10.41 -35.53
N ALA A 212 7.91 -9.94 -35.07
CA ALA A 212 9.17 -10.13 -35.81
C ALA A 212 9.59 -11.61 -35.87
N ILE A 213 9.30 -12.37 -34.82
CA ILE A 213 9.59 -13.81 -34.77
C ILE A 213 8.64 -14.58 -35.69
N LEU A 214 7.35 -14.24 -35.71
CA LEU A 214 6.38 -14.80 -36.67
C LEU A 214 6.82 -14.51 -38.11
N LEU A 215 7.24 -13.29 -38.42
CA LEU A 215 7.74 -12.95 -39.75
C LEU A 215 8.98 -13.78 -40.10
N ILE A 216 9.96 -13.91 -39.20
CA ILE A 216 11.16 -14.72 -39.46
C ILE A 216 10.79 -16.19 -39.68
N VAL A 217 9.86 -16.76 -38.92
CA VAL A 217 9.37 -18.14 -39.12
C VAL A 217 8.64 -18.29 -40.45
N PHE A 218 7.73 -17.36 -40.79
CA PHE A 218 7.03 -17.36 -42.08
C PHE A 218 7.98 -17.15 -43.27
N PHE A 219 9.03 -16.35 -43.12
CA PHE A 219 10.04 -16.15 -44.16
C PHE A 219 11.00 -17.33 -44.29
N TYR A 220 11.27 -18.07 -43.20
CA TYR A 220 12.08 -19.30 -43.27
C TYR A 220 11.32 -20.44 -43.94
N ASP A 221 10.03 -20.62 -43.63
CA ASP A 221 9.19 -21.65 -44.24
C ASP A 221 8.89 -21.38 -45.73
N PHE A 222 8.83 -20.11 -46.15
CA PHE A 222 8.64 -19.72 -47.56
C PHE A 222 9.91 -19.86 -48.41
N PHE A 223 11.10 -19.83 -47.80
CA PHE A 223 12.39 -19.91 -48.53
C PHE A 223 12.95 -21.35 -48.60
N VAL A 224 12.43 -22.27 -47.77
CA VAL A 224 12.86 -23.69 -47.71
C VAL A 224 11.93 -24.62 -48.52
N CYS A 225 10.84 -24.12 -49.10
CA CYS A 225 10.00 -24.83 -50.10
C CYS A 225 10.29 -24.32 -51.52
#